data_AF-A0A6B2E9Z1-F1
#
_entry.id   AF-A0A6B2E9Z1-F1
#
_cell.length_a   1.000
_cell.length_b   1.000
_cell.length_c   1.000
_cell.angle_alpha   90.00
_cell.angle_beta   90.00
_cell.angle_gamma   90.00
#
_symmetry.space_group_name_H-M   'P 1'
#
loop_
_entity.id
_entity.type
_entity.pdbx_description
1 polymer ?
#
loop_
_entity_poly.entity_id
_entity_poly.type
_entity_poly.pdbx_seq_one_letter_code
_entity_poly.pdbx_strand_id
1 'polypeptide(L)'
;MQSTPVVKRKAFLLALALLALGAFINDVESVELKNFQHTLKIVHDTCKTMSKTSEDLIQQVKAGNYVEDPQIKCYTHCTLEM
;
A
#
# COMPACT_ATOMS: atom_id res chain seq x y z
N MET A 1 32.55 -35.70 26.78
CA MET A 1 31.78 -35.39 25.55
C MET A 1 32.35 -34.13 24.93
N GLN A 2 33.11 -34.30 23.86
CA GLN A 2 33.93 -33.25 23.24
C GLN A 2 33.17 -32.73 22.01
N SER A 3 32.49 -31.59 22.18
CA SER A 3 31.71 -30.97 21.10
C SER A 3 32.67 -30.44 20.04
N THR A 4 32.65 -31.04 18.84
CA THR A 4 33.59 -30.74 17.75
C THR A 4 33.42 -29.29 17.22
N PRO A 5 34.53 -28.60 16.87
CA PRO A 5 34.51 -27.18 16.42
C PRO A 5 33.78 -26.97 15.08
N VAL A 6 33.60 -28.04 14.31
CA VAL A 6 32.97 -28.04 12.99
C VAL A 6 31.45 -27.77 13.08
N VAL A 7 30.79 -28.24 14.14
CA VAL A 7 29.34 -28.06 14.35
C VAL A 7 29.01 -26.58 14.61
N LYS A 8 29.84 -25.89 15.40
CA LYS A 8 29.69 -24.47 15.69
C LYS A 8 29.87 -23.60 14.45
N ARG A 9 30.82 -23.95 13.58
CA ARG A 9 31.08 -23.22 12.32
C ARG A 9 29.94 -23.38 11.31
N LYS A 10 29.39 -24.60 11.18
CA LYS A 10 28.20 -24.85 10.34
C LYS A 10 26.96 -24.14 10.87
N ALA A 11 26.74 -24.18 12.19
CA ALA A 11 25.64 -23.47 12.83
C ALA A 11 25.74 -21.95 12.67
N PHE A 12 26.94 -21.39 12.77
CA PHE A 12 27.20 -19.96 12.55
C PHE A 12 26.97 -19.54 11.10
N LEU A 13 27.39 -20.35 10.13
CA LEU A 13 27.13 -20.09 8.70
C LEU A 13 25.64 -20.18 8.36
N LEU A 14 24.92 -21.14 8.95
CA LEU A 14 23.46 -21.25 8.82
C LEU A 14 22.75 -20.03 9.42
N ALA A 15 23.18 -19.57 10.59
CA ALA A 15 22.62 -18.37 11.23
C ALA A 15 22.85 -17.09 10.39
N LEU A 16 24.05 -16.94 9.82
CA LEU A 16 24.36 -15.83 8.90
C LEU A 16 23.53 -15.88 7.62
N ALA A 17 23.32 -17.07 7.04
CA ALA A 17 22.48 -17.23 5.86
C ALA A 17 21.01 -16.88 6.16
N LEU A 18 20.48 -17.28 7.31
CA LEU A 18 19.12 -16.95 7.75
C LEU A 18 18.94 -15.45 8.00
N LEU A 19 19.95 -14.79 8.62
CA LEU A 19 19.95 -13.33 8.81
C LEU A 19 19.99 -12.57 7.48
N ALA A 20 20.81 -13.03 6.53
CA ALA A 20 20.88 -12.43 5.20
C ALA A 20 19.54 -12.59 4.46
N LEU A 21 18.90 -13.77 4.53
CA LEU A 21 17.58 -14.00 3.92
C LEU A 21 16.47 -13.15 4.57
N GLY A 22 16.52 -12.94 5.89
CA GLY A 22 15.56 -12.11 6.61
C GLY A 22 15.60 -10.62 6.25
N ALA A 23 16.75 -10.12 5.76
CA ALA A 23 16.90 -8.73 5.36
C ALA A 23 16.12 -8.38 4.06
N PHE A 24 15.78 -9.37 3.24
CA PHE A 24 15.07 -9.14 1.95
C PHE A 24 13.53 -9.14 2.07
N ILE A 25 12.96 -9.45 3.24
CA ILE A 25 11.51 -9.63 3.39
C ILE A 25 10.78 -8.27 3.48
N ASN A 26 11.45 -7.22 3.95
CA ASN A 26 10.82 -5.91 4.22
C ASN A 26 10.54 -5.06 2.96
N ASP A 27 11.09 -5.40 1.80
CA ASP A 27 10.97 -4.58 0.59
C ASP A 27 9.71 -4.86 -0.23
N VAL A 28 9.18 -6.09 -0.17
CA VAL A 28 8.13 -6.55 -1.08
C VAL A 28 6.80 -5.83 -0.84
N GLU A 29 6.42 -5.63 0.42
CA GLU A 29 5.15 -4.98 0.80
C GLU A 29 5.16 -3.47 0.48
N SER A 30 6.34 -2.84 0.53
CA SER A 30 6.49 -1.40 0.33
C SER A 30 6.35 -0.96 -1.13
N VAL A 31 6.72 -1.83 -2.07
CA VAL A 31 6.63 -1.55 -3.52
C VAL A 31 5.19 -1.69 -4.00
N GLU A 32 4.48 -2.71 -3.53
CA GLU A 32 3.08 -2.96 -3.90
C GLU A 32 2.16 -1.83 -3.43
N LEU A 33 2.35 -1.36 -2.18
CA LEU A 33 1.56 -0.25 -1.63
C LEU A 33 1.78 1.07 -2.39
N LYS A 34 3.03 1.40 -2.76
CA LYS A 34 3.33 2.64 -3.48
C LYS A 34 2.67 2.68 -4.85
N ASN A 35 2.69 1.56 -5.56
CA ASN A 35 2.03 1.44 -6.86
C ASN A 35 0.51 1.58 -6.73
N PHE A 36 -0.08 0.95 -5.71
CA PHE A 36 -1.51 1.08 -5.44
C PHE A 36 -1.92 2.52 -5.11
N GLN A 37 -1.15 3.22 -4.26
CA GLN A 37 -1.38 4.63 -3.94
C GLN A 37 -1.29 5.53 -5.17
N HIS A 38 -0.34 5.27 -6.08
CA HIS A 38 -0.21 6.01 -7.32
C HIS A 38 -1.44 5.85 -8.22
N THR A 39 -1.93 4.62 -8.37
CA THR A 39 -3.16 4.34 -9.13
C THR A 39 -4.37 5.06 -8.53
N LEU A 40 -4.56 4.97 -7.20
CA LEU A 40 -5.66 5.67 -6.52
C LEU A 40 -5.61 7.18 -6.73
N LYS A 41 -4.41 7.76 -6.76
CA LYS A 41 -4.23 9.20 -7.03
C LYS A 41 -4.68 9.57 -8.45
N ILE A 42 -4.31 8.77 -9.45
CA ILE A 42 -4.74 8.99 -10.85
C ILE A 42 -6.27 8.94 -10.96
N VAL A 43 -6.90 7.93 -10.33
CA VAL A 43 -8.36 7.79 -10.33
C VAL A 43 -9.00 9.01 -9.66
N HIS A 44 -8.52 9.40 -8.48
CA HIS A 44 -9.01 10.57 -7.75
C HIS A 44 -8.89 11.85 -8.59
N ASP A 45 -7.72 12.16 -9.12
CA ASP A 45 -7.46 13.39 -9.88
C ASP A 45 -8.32 13.45 -11.16
N THR A 46 -8.47 12.30 -11.84
CA THR A 46 -9.30 12.20 -13.05
C THR A 46 -10.78 12.38 -12.72
N CYS A 47 -11.31 11.62 -11.77
CA CYS A 47 -12.72 11.68 -11.41
C CYS A 47 -13.10 13.01 -10.78
N LYS A 48 -12.22 13.64 -10.00
CA LYS A 48 -12.42 15.00 -9.49
C LYS A 48 -12.55 16.01 -10.62
N THR A 49 -11.65 15.93 -11.61
CA THR A 49 -11.67 16.83 -12.78
C THR A 49 -12.93 16.64 -13.62
N MET A 50 -13.34 15.40 -13.88
CA MET A 50 -14.52 15.10 -14.70
C MET A 50 -15.84 15.49 -14.02
N SER A 51 -15.97 15.16 -12.72
CA SER A 51 -17.18 15.48 -11.94
C SER A 51 -17.26 16.93 -11.51
N LYS A 52 -16.14 17.67 -11.57
CA LYS A 52 -15.97 19.04 -11.04
C LYS A 52 -16.28 19.14 -9.53
N THR A 53 -16.14 18.02 -8.82
CA THR A 53 -16.39 17.97 -7.38
C THR A 53 -15.29 18.71 -6.62
N SER A 54 -15.66 19.48 -5.58
CA SER A 54 -14.69 20.11 -4.71
C SER A 54 -13.99 19.10 -3.80
N GLU A 55 -12.75 19.39 -3.42
CA GLU A 55 -12.03 18.55 -2.47
C GLU A 55 -12.76 18.45 -1.13
N ASP A 56 -13.41 19.53 -0.69
CA ASP A 56 -14.17 19.58 0.57
C ASP A 56 -15.34 18.57 0.61
N LEU A 57 -16.05 18.40 -0.52
CA LEU A 57 -17.12 17.40 -0.62
C LEU A 57 -16.56 15.97 -0.58
N ILE A 58 -15.41 15.75 -1.19
CA ILE A 58 -14.72 14.46 -1.16
C ILE A 58 -14.25 14.14 0.25
N GLN A 59 -13.67 15.10 0.97
CA GLN A 59 -13.23 14.91 2.36
C GLN A 59 -14.41 14.63 3.30
N GLN A 60 -15.57 15.27 3.09
CA GLN A 60 -16.79 14.96 3.84
C GLN A 60 -17.20 13.49 3.69
N VAL A 61 -17.23 12.98 2.45
CA VAL A 61 -17.53 11.56 2.21
C VAL A 61 -16.49 10.63 2.82
N LYS A 62 -15.20 10.97 2.75
CA LYS A 62 -14.13 10.21 3.42
C LYS A 62 -14.27 10.20 4.95
N ALA A 63 -14.85 11.25 5.52
CA ALA A 63 -15.18 11.33 6.95
C ALA A 63 -16.50 10.62 7.31
N GLY A 64 -17.18 9.99 6.35
CA GLY A 64 -18.46 9.32 6.55
C GLY A 64 -19.69 10.24 6.47
N ASN A 65 -19.50 11.51 6.09
CA ASN A 65 -20.57 12.49 5.91
C ASN A 65 -21.05 12.48 4.46
N TYR A 66 -22.11 11.73 4.20
CA TYR A 66 -22.71 11.61 2.87
C TYR A 66 -23.72 12.73 2.65
N VAL A 67 -23.28 13.75 1.91
CA VAL A 67 -24.14 14.84 1.44
C VAL A 67 -24.80 14.47 0.12
N GLU A 68 -26.04 14.89 -0.05
CA GLU A 68 -26.82 14.57 -1.23
C GLU A 68 -26.55 15.55 -2.37
N ASP A 69 -25.34 15.47 -2.93
CA ASP A 69 -24.86 16.35 -3.99
C ASP A 69 -24.70 15.59 -5.34
N PRO A 70 -25.18 16.12 -6.47
CA PRO A 70 -25.02 15.45 -7.77
C PRO A 70 -23.55 15.25 -8.19
N GLN A 71 -22.65 16.17 -7.84
CA GLN A 71 -21.24 16.09 -8.18
C GLN A 71 -20.56 14.96 -7.42
N ILE A 72 -20.82 14.83 -6.11
CA ILE A 72 -20.22 13.75 -5.32
C ILE A 72 -20.74 12.37 -5.74
N LYS A 73 -22.01 12.27 -6.16
CA LYS A 73 -22.57 11.05 -6.77
C LYS A 73 -21.83 10.70 -8.07
N CYS A 74 -21.62 11.69 -8.96
CA CYS A 74 -20.84 11.50 -10.18
C CYS A 74 -19.38 11.12 -9.91
N TYR A 75 -18.72 11.75 -8.93
CA TYR A 75 -17.38 11.40 -8.50
C TYR A 75 -17.30 9.95 -8.04
N THR A 76 -18.24 9.54 -7.18
CA THR A 76 -18.31 8.18 -6.63
C THR A 76 -18.54 7.16 -7.73
N HIS A 77 -19.46 7.44 -8.66
CA HIS A 77 -19.72 6.60 -9.81
C HIS A 77 -18.47 6.43 -10.69
N CYS A 78 -17.80 7.53 -11.05
CA CYS A 78 -16.54 7.49 -11.79
C CYS A 78 -15.47 6.66 -11.09
N THR A 79 -15.36 6.79 -9.75
CA THR A 79 -14.34 6.06 -8.97
C THR A 79 -14.61 4.56 -8.93
N LEU A 80 -15.88 4.13 -9.02
CA LEU A 80 -16.30 2.72 -8.99
C LEU A 80 -16.25 2.04 -10.37
N GLU A 81 -16.36 2.81 -11.45
CA GLU A 81 -16.34 2.30 -12.83
C GLU A 81 -14.96 2.33 -13.50
N MET A 82 -13.98 2.97 -12.87
CA MET A 82 -12.58 3.00 -13.32
C MET A 82 -11.86 1.65 -13.24
#